data_AF-K9P7H6-F1
#
_entry.id   AF-K9P7H6-F1
#
_cell.length_a   1.000
_cell.length_b   1.000
_cell.length_c   1.000
_cell.angle_alpha   90.00
_cell.angle_beta   90.00
_cell.angle_gamma   90.00
#
_symmetry.space_group_name_H-M   'P 1'
#
loop_
_entity.id
_entity.type
_entity.pdbx_description
1 polymer ?
#
loop_
_entity_poly.entity_id
_entity_poly.type
_entity_poly.pdbx_seq_one_letter_code
_entity_poly.pdbx_strand_id
1 'polypeptide(L)'
;MGMDRASMTPRAPTIPSAPSSIQKGTPLKHLLGQAAIECLAHNIQCVDSAFPAGQFCTTALTGLEPLAIMQRGRHIARTLHQFLPGTYAEAVQVLMASLTPEQLDAETMGLAGFFYLPHSFFISEYGQDAQHNAGNDPFEVSMLALHALTTRFTAEFAIRPFLIQQQQRTLEQVNRWVTDPNPHVRRLCSEGARPRLPWGTRLASFVADPTPTLPILERLKEDPSLYVRRSVANHLGDIAKDHPDLVYATCERWLREGASADLQWLIRHAVRYPAKGGNARALKIRSAAKGKVV
;
A
#
# COMPACT_ATOMS: atom_id res chain seq x y z
N MET A 1 -10.94 -17.95 50.70
CA MET A 1 -9.67 -17.30 50.31
C MET A 1 -9.59 -17.31 48.79
N GLY A 2 -9.73 -16.13 48.18
CA GLY A 2 -9.94 -15.98 46.75
C GLY A 2 -8.71 -16.37 45.94
N MET A 3 -8.95 -17.05 44.83
CA MET A 3 -7.96 -17.20 43.77
C MET A 3 -7.73 -15.83 43.13
N ASP A 4 -6.48 -15.38 43.15
CA ASP A 4 -5.99 -14.25 42.37
C ASP A 4 -6.32 -14.48 40.89
N ARG A 5 -7.39 -13.85 40.41
CA ARG A 5 -7.52 -13.53 38.99
C ARG A 5 -6.48 -12.45 38.73
N ALA A 6 -5.28 -12.86 38.31
CA ALA A 6 -4.30 -11.96 37.75
C ALA A 6 -5.01 -11.10 36.70
N SER A 7 -5.18 -9.81 37.00
CA SER A 7 -5.65 -8.82 36.05
C SER A 7 -4.56 -8.66 35.01
N MET A 8 -4.53 -9.56 34.02
CA MET A 8 -3.76 -9.35 32.81
C MET A 8 -4.41 -8.17 32.11
N THR A 9 -3.85 -6.98 32.29
CA THR A 9 -4.12 -5.84 31.42
C THR A 9 -4.02 -6.35 29.97
N PRO A 10 -5.06 -6.20 29.14
CA PRO A 10 -5.00 -6.65 27.76
C PRO A 10 -3.77 -6.00 27.11
N ARG A 11 -2.87 -6.85 26.63
CA ARG A 11 -1.62 -6.41 26.01
C ARG A 11 -1.99 -5.61 24.76
N ALA A 12 -1.36 -4.46 24.53
CA ALA A 12 -1.66 -3.63 23.37
C ALA A 12 -1.40 -4.38 22.06
N PRO A 13 -2.04 -4.01 20.94
CA PRO A 13 -1.78 -4.61 19.63
C PRO A 13 -0.29 -4.62 19.29
N THR A 14 0.18 -5.71 18.70
CA THR A 14 1.60 -5.91 18.32
C THR A 14 1.73 -6.39 16.88
N ILE A 15 2.96 -6.47 16.38
CA ILE A 15 3.28 -7.09 15.10
C ILE A 15 4.33 -8.19 15.32
N PRO A 16 4.27 -9.34 14.63
CA PRO A 16 5.31 -10.35 14.73
C PRO A 16 6.66 -9.82 14.26
N SER A 17 7.74 -10.31 14.88
CA SER A 17 9.09 -10.02 14.39
C SER A 17 9.30 -10.60 12.99
N ALA A 18 9.96 -9.83 12.13
CA ALA A 18 10.28 -10.24 10.77
C ALA A 18 11.61 -9.61 10.34
N PRO A 19 12.34 -10.24 9.40
CA PRO A 19 13.58 -9.68 8.89
C PRO A 19 13.34 -8.36 8.13
N SER A 20 14.36 -7.49 8.09
CA SER A 20 14.29 -6.22 7.38
C SER A 20 14.24 -6.38 5.85
N SER A 21 14.72 -7.51 5.32
CA SER A 21 14.75 -7.79 3.88
C SER A 21 14.53 -9.28 3.56
N ILE A 22 14.27 -9.58 2.29
CA ILE A 22 14.14 -10.97 1.81
C ILE A 22 15.46 -11.71 2.02
N GLN A 23 15.40 -12.86 2.67
CA GLN A 23 16.55 -13.72 2.94
C GLN A 23 16.56 -14.92 1.99
N LYS A 24 17.74 -15.28 1.49
CA LYS A 24 17.91 -16.44 0.60
C LYS A 24 17.54 -17.72 1.36
N GLY A 25 16.67 -18.53 0.78
CA GLY A 25 16.24 -19.80 1.38
C GLY A 25 15.05 -19.71 2.35
N THR A 26 14.54 -18.51 2.64
CA THR A 26 13.36 -18.31 3.51
C THR A 26 12.18 -17.82 2.68
N PRO A 27 11.18 -18.68 2.40
CA PRO A 27 9.99 -18.28 1.66
C PRO A 27 9.21 -17.15 2.36
N LEU A 28 8.85 -16.11 1.61
CA LEU A 28 8.04 -14.98 2.11
C LEU A 28 6.71 -15.42 2.75
N LYS A 29 6.15 -16.55 2.30
CA LYS A 29 4.88 -17.08 2.83
C LYS A 29 4.90 -17.29 4.35
N HIS A 30 6.07 -17.51 4.96
CA HIS A 30 6.21 -17.71 6.40
C HIS A 30 5.91 -16.44 7.22
N LEU A 31 5.92 -15.25 6.61
CA LEU A 31 5.49 -14.01 7.27
C LEU A 31 4.00 -14.05 7.67
N LEU A 32 3.18 -14.82 6.94
CA LEU A 32 1.78 -15.08 7.26
C LEU A 32 1.62 -16.56 7.65
N GLY A 33 2.33 -16.97 8.70
CA GLY A 33 2.21 -18.28 9.32
C GLY A 33 1.38 -18.25 10.61
N GLN A 34 1.50 -19.31 11.40
CA GLN A 34 0.78 -19.46 12.67
C GLN A 34 0.97 -18.27 13.62
N ALA A 35 2.22 -17.82 13.84
CA ALA A 35 2.50 -16.69 14.72
C ALA A 35 1.79 -15.39 14.28
N ALA A 36 1.65 -15.17 12.97
CA ALA A 36 0.92 -14.00 12.45
C ALA A 36 -0.59 -14.15 12.64
N ILE A 37 -1.15 -15.35 12.44
CA ILE A 37 -2.57 -15.60 12.65
C ILE A 37 -2.96 -15.45 14.13
N GLU A 38 -2.16 -16.00 15.04
CA GLU A 38 -2.35 -15.86 16.49
C GLU A 38 -2.19 -14.41 16.94
N CYS A 39 -1.20 -13.70 16.41
CA CYS A 39 -1.01 -12.27 16.70
C CYS A 39 -2.19 -11.42 16.18
N LEU A 40 -2.70 -11.72 15.00
CA LEU A 40 -3.89 -11.05 14.45
C LEU A 40 -5.12 -11.28 15.33
N ALA A 41 -5.36 -12.52 15.75
CA ALA A 41 -6.46 -12.86 16.65
C ALA A 41 -6.34 -12.14 17.99
N HIS A 42 -5.12 -12.09 18.55
CA HIS A 42 -4.83 -11.37 19.78
C HIS A 42 -5.12 -9.87 19.64
N ASN A 43 -4.63 -9.22 18.58
CA ASN A 43 -4.85 -7.79 18.35
C ASN A 43 -6.35 -7.45 18.23
N ILE A 44 -7.13 -8.31 17.58
CA ILE A 44 -8.58 -8.14 17.50
C ILE A 44 -9.21 -8.28 18.90
N GLN A 45 -8.78 -9.24 19.70
CA GLN A 45 -9.26 -9.41 21.08
C GLN A 45 -8.94 -8.23 22.01
N CYS A 46 -7.94 -7.41 21.70
CA CYS A 46 -7.67 -6.17 22.43
C CYS A 46 -8.81 -5.16 22.34
N VAL A 47 -9.60 -5.20 21.27
CA VAL A 47 -10.69 -4.24 20.97
C VAL A 47 -12.07 -4.88 20.90
N ASP A 48 -12.13 -6.19 20.65
CA ASP A 48 -13.34 -7.00 20.67
C ASP A 48 -13.08 -8.29 21.47
N SER A 49 -13.35 -8.24 22.78
CA SER A 49 -13.14 -9.39 23.68
C SER A 49 -14.03 -10.60 23.35
N ALA A 50 -15.10 -10.41 22.57
CA ALA A 50 -15.99 -11.50 22.16
C ALA A 50 -15.47 -12.26 20.93
N PHE A 51 -14.41 -11.75 20.26
CA PHE A 51 -13.84 -12.39 19.08
C PHE A 51 -13.40 -13.84 19.38
N PRO A 52 -13.90 -14.83 18.63
CA PRO A 52 -13.66 -16.25 18.88
C PRO A 52 -12.28 -16.69 18.35
N ALA A 53 -11.21 -16.15 18.93
CA ALA A 53 -9.82 -16.29 18.47
C ALA A 53 -9.39 -17.73 18.21
N GLY A 54 -9.75 -18.67 19.09
CA GLY A 54 -9.41 -20.08 18.91
C GLY A 54 -9.99 -20.68 17.61
N GLN A 55 -11.27 -20.42 17.34
CA GLN A 55 -11.93 -20.91 16.13
C GLN A 55 -11.39 -20.22 14.88
N PHE A 56 -11.16 -18.90 14.95
CA PHE A 56 -10.52 -18.15 13.88
C PHE A 56 -9.14 -18.72 13.52
N CYS A 57 -8.28 -18.95 14.52
CA CYS A 57 -6.94 -19.50 14.30
C CYS A 57 -6.99 -20.88 13.65
N THR A 58 -7.83 -21.78 14.15
CA THR A 58 -8.01 -23.12 13.55
C THR A 58 -8.45 -23.03 12.09
N THR A 59 -9.45 -22.20 11.79
CA THR A 59 -9.94 -22.04 10.42
C THR A 59 -8.90 -21.40 9.50
N ALA A 60 -8.19 -20.35 9.96
CA ALA A 60 -7.18 -19.64 9.17
C ALA A 60 -5.90 -20.46 8.92
N LEU A 61 -5.62 -21.47 9.75
CA LEU A 61 -4.52 -22.41 9.53
C LEU A 61 -4.87 -23.53 8.55
N THR A 62 -6.16 -23.81 8.38
CA THR A 62 -6.65 -24.91 7.54
C THR A 62 -6.38 -24.63 6.07
N GLY A 63 -5.54 -25.47 5.43
CA GLY A 63 -5.20 -25.33 4.01
C GLY A 63 -4.18 -24.23 3.69
N LEU A 64 -3.53 -23.64 4.71
CA LEU A 64 -2.61 -22.52 4.54
C LEU A 64 -1.27 -22.92 3.90
N GLU A 65 -0.78 -24.14 4.13
CA GLU A 65 0.58 -24.54 3.77
C GLU A 65 0.94 -24.43 2.28
N PRO A 66 0.10 -24.89 1.32
CA PRO A 66 0.41 -24.77 -0.11
C PRO A 66 0.35 -23.34 -0.63
N LEU A 67 -0.19 -22.38 0.13
CA LEU A 67 -0.42 -21.01 -0.34
C LEU A 67 0.84 -20.15 -0.27
N ALA A 68 1.09 -19.39 -1.33
CA ALA A 68 2.08 -18.32 -1.37
C ALA A 68 1.59 -17.06 -0.61
N ILE A 69 2.47 -16.09 -0.36
CA ILE A 69 2.18 -14.94 0.52
C ILE A 69 0.90 -14.17 0.16
N MET A 70 0.67 -13.85 -1.11
CA MET A 70 -0.55 -13.15 -1.55
C MET A 70 -1.81 -14.00 -1.35
N GLN A 71 -1.71 -15.31 -1.60
CA GLN A 71 -2.82 -16.24 -1.39
C GLN A 71 -3.12 -16.42 0.10
N ARG A 72 -2.10 -16.43 0.97
CA ARG A 72 -2.28 -16.46 2.43
C ARG A 72 -2.98 -15.20 2.92
N GLY A 73 -2.56 -14.02 2.45
CA GLY A 73 -3.23 -12.76 2.77
C GLY A 73 -4.73 -12.80 2.45
N ARG A 74 -5.08 -13.21 1.23
CA ARG A 74 -6.48 -13.37 0.80
C ARG A 74 -7.23 -14.44 1.58
N HIS A 75 -6.61 -15.59 1.85
CA HIS A 75 -7.20 -16.66 2.65
C HIS A 75 -7.57 -16.15 4.05
N ILE A 76 -6.63 -15.50 4.75
CA ILE A 76 -6.85 -14.95 6.09
C ILE A 76 -7.92 -13.85 6.05
N ALA A 77 -7.96 -12.99 5.02
CA ALA A 77 -8.99 -11.96 4.86
C ALA A 77 -10.41 -12.56 4.74
N ARG A 78 -10.55 -13.69 4.03
CA ARG A 78 -11.82 -14.41 3.94
C ARG A 78 -12.22 -15.05 5.26
N THR A 79 -11.26 -15.60 5.98
CA THR A 79 -11.52 -16.10 7.33
C THR A 79 -11.92 -14.96 8.26
N LEU A 80 -11.26 -13.80 8.23
CA LEU A 80 -11.68 -12.63 9.00
C LEU A 80 -13.14 -12.25 8.74
N HIS A 81 -13.58 -12.23 7.48
CA HIS A 81 -14.97 -11.94 7.13
C HIS A 81 -15.98 -12.94 7.69
N GLN A 82 -15.58 -14.18 7.95
CA GLN A 82 -16.46 -15.18 8.59
C GLN A 82 -16.62 -14.96 10.09
N PHE A 83 -15.64 -14.32 10.74
CA PHE A 83 -15.55 -14.22 12.20
C PHE A 83 -15.74 -12.80 12.74
N LEU A 84 -15.62 -11.77 11.90
CA LEU A 84 -15.94 -10.40 12.27
C LEU A 84 -17.45 -10.16 12.20
N PRO A 85 -18.01 -9.37 13.12
CA PRO A 85 -19.45 -9.18 13.22
C PRO A 85 -19.99 -8.23 12.14
N GLY A 86 -21.27 -8.41 11.82
CA GLY A 86 -22.12 -7.37 11.24
C GLY A 86 -21.80 -6.97 9.80
N THR A 87 -21.86 -5.67 9.56
CA THR A 87 -21.60 -5.02 8.28
C THR A 87 -20.10 -4.84 8.04
N TYR A 88 -19.71 -4.62 6.79
CA TYR A 88 -18.34 -4.26 6.43
C TYR A 88 -17.82 -3.08 7.24
N ALA A 89 -18.64 -2.05 7.48
CA ALA A 89 -18.24 -0.88 8.25
C ALA A 89 -17.89 -1.23 9.71
N GLU A 90 -18.68 -2.08 10.36
CA GLU A 90 -18.41 -2.55 11.72
C GLU A 90 -17.15 -3.42 11.76
N ALA A 91 -17.04 -4.37 10.83
CA ALA A 91 -15.88 -5.26 10.74
C ALA A 91 -14.56 -4.50 10.49
N VAL A 92 -14.56 -3.53 9.58
CA VAL A 92 -13.36 -2.75 9.30
C VAL A 92 -13.04 -1.78 10.43
N GLN A 93 -14.03 -1.28 11.17
CA GLN A 93 -13.79 -0.49 12.38
C GLN A 93 -13.04 -1.32 13.44
N VAL A 94 -13.44 -2.57 13.67
CA VAL A 94 -12.72 -3.50 14.56
C VAL A 94 -11.28 -3.71 14.07
N LEU A 95 -11.09 -3.95 12.77
CA LEU A 95 -9.75 -4.12 12.19
C LEU A 95 -8.89 -2.87 12.37
N MET A 96 -9.42 -1.67 12.13
CA MET A 96 -8.68 -0.42 12.28
C MET A 96 -8.35 -0.11 13.75
N ALA A 97 -9.26 -0.43 14.68
CA ALA A 97 -9.00 -0.30 16.11
C ALA A 97 -7.92 -1.28 16.60
N SER A 98 -7.75 -2.42 15.93
CA SER A 98 -6.74 -3.44 16.25
C SER A 98 -5.34 -3.16 15.68
N LEU A 99 -5.13 -2.04 14.98
CA LEU A 99 -3.83 -1.69 14.40
C LEU A 99 -2.83 -1.26 15.47
N THR A 100 -1.54 -1.49 15.21
CA THR A 100 -0.46 -0.88 15.98
C THR A 100 -0.43 0.66 15.77
N PRO A 101 0.29 1.41 16.63
CA PRO A 101 0.57 2.82 16.39
C PRO A 101 1.15 3.10 14.99
N GLU A 102 0.93 4.31 14.49
CA GLU A 102 1.45 4.76 13.19
C GLU A 102 2.97 4.62 13.12
N GLN A 103 3.44 4.22 11.93
CA GLN A 103 4.85 4.27 11.58
C GLN A 103 5.05 5.50 10.68
N LEU A 104 5.81 6.47 11.18
CA LEU A 104 6.13 7.68 10.41
C LEU A 104 7.45 7.54 9.65
N ASP A 105 8.29 6.60 10.06
CA ASP A 105 9.58 6.36 9.44
C ASP A 105 9.43 5.42 8.23
N ALA A 106 9.53 6.03 7.05
CA ALA A 106 9.42 5.33 5.77
C ALA A 106 10.61 4.38 5.50
N GLU A 107 11.73 4.51 6.21
CA GLU A 107 12.94 3.73 5.97
C GLU A 107 13.03 2.45 6.81
N THR A 108 12.23 2.33 7.87
CA THR A 108 12.27 1.20 8.82
C THR A 108 11.22 0.12 8.59
N MET A 109 10.36 0.27 7.57
CA MET A 109 9.37 -0.75 7.24
C MET A 109 10.02 -1.95 6.54
N GLY A 110 10.57 -2.86 7.35
CA GLY A 110 11.02 -4.18 6.95
C GLY A 110 9.86 -5.08 6.52
N LEU A 111 10.09 -6.39 6.47
CA LEU A 111 9.06 -7.33 6.03
C LEU A 111 7.91 -7.53 7.03
N ALA A 112 8.01 -6.97 8.25
CA ALA A 112 6.97 -7.08 9.28
C ALA A 112 5.62 -6.54 8.79
N GLY A 113 5.62 -5.47 8.00
CA GLY A 113 4.39 -4.85 7.48
C GLY A 113 3.49 -5.80 6.67
N PHE A 114 4.04 -6.89 6.11
CA PHE A 114 3.23 -7.92 5.44
C PHE A 114 2.17 -8.57 6.35
N PHE A 115 2.33 -8.45 7.68
CA PHE A 115 1.28 -8.79 8.65
C PHE A 115 -0.07 -8.14 8.33
N TYR A 116 -0.07 -6.93 7.74
CA TYR A 116 -1.29 -6.21 7.38
C TYR A 116 -1.82 -6.53 5.96
N LEU A 117 -1.20 -7.47 5.24
CA LEU A 117 -1.70 -7.89 3.93
C LEU A 117 -3.13 -8.47 3.98
N PRO A 118 -3.56 -9.24 5.00
CA PRO A 118 -4.97 -9.62 5.16
C PRO A 118 -5.92 -8.42 5.25
N HIS A 119 -5.52 -7.32 5.90
CA HIS A 119 -6.33 -6.11 5.98
C HIS A 119 -6.50 -5.46 4.60
N SER A 120 -5.42 -5.43 3.80
CA SER A 120 -5.47 -4.97 2.42
C SER A 120 -6.49 -5.76 1.59
N PHE A 121 -6.46 -7.10 1.71
CA PHE A 121 -7.40 -7.95 0.99
C PHE A 121 -8.83 -7.80 1.51
N PHE A 122 -9.03 -7.69 2.82
CA PHE A 122 -10.34 -7.48 3.42
C PHE A 122 -11.00 -6.20 2.89
N ILE A 123 -10.29 -5.07 2.93
CA ILE A 123 -10.81 -3.78 2.44
C ILE A 123 -11.12 -3.85 0.94
N SER A 124 -10.22 -4.43 0.14
CA SER A 124 -10.40 -4.48 -1.30
C SER A 124 -11.45 -5.47 -1.79
N GLU A 125 -11.68 -6.58 -1.09
CA GLU A 125 -12.69 -7.57 -1.48
C GLU A 125 -14.09 -7.16 -1.01
N TYR A 126 -14.23 -6.56 0.17
CA TYR A 126 -15.56 -6.28 0.76
C TYR A 126 -15.95 -4.80 0.78
N GLY A 127 -14.99 -3.88 0.66
CA GLY A 127 -15.21 -2.45 0.79
C GLY A 127 -15.70 -1.72 -0.46
N GLN A 128 -16.03 -2.44 -1.53
CA GLN A 128 -16.53 -1.84 -2.77
C GLN A 128 -18.02 -2.06 -3.00
N ASP A 129 -18.60 -3.04 -2.33
CA ASP A 129 -19.97 -3.49 -2.60
C ASP A 129 -20.87 -3.24 -1.39
N ALA A 130 -21.96 -2.52 -1.64
CA ALA A 130 -22.99 -2.23 -0.64
C ALA A 130 -23.64 -3.51 -0.08
N GLN A 131 -23.59 -4.64 -0.79
CA GLN A 131 -24.08 -5.94 -0.30
C GLN A 131 -23.36 -6.39 0.98
N HIS A 132 -22.08 -6.06 1.13
CA HIS A 132 -21.33 -6.35 2.36
C HIS A 132 -21.61 -5.36 3.48
N ASN A 133 -22.37 -4.29 3.21
CA ASN A 133 -22.55 -3.17 4.13
C ASN A 133 -24.02 -2.79 4.33
N ALA A 134 -24.90 -3.81 4.39
CA ALA A 134 -26.35 -3.65 4.59
C ALA A 134 -27.03 -2.70 3.58
N GLY A 135 -26.54 -2.68 2.33
CA GLY A 135 -27.06 -1.82 1.27
C GLY A 135 -26.51 -0.39 1.28
N ASN A 136 -25.67 -0.01 2.25
CA ASN A 136 -25.06 1.30 2.31
C ASN A 136 -23.73 1.34 1.56
N ASP A 137 -23.44 2.44 0.87
CA ASP A 137 -22.16 2.63 0.17
C ASP A 137 -20.96 2.59 1.15
N PRO A 138 -20.04 1.61 1.02
CA PRO A 138 -18.91 1.46 1.92
C PRO A 138 -17.72 2.39 1.61
N PHE A 139 -17.75 3.15 0.52
CA PHE A 139 -16.56 3.81 -0.03
C PHE A 139 -15.84 4.74 0.96
N GLU A 140 -16.55 5.63 1.66
CA GLU A 140 -15.89 6.58 2.58
C GLU A 140 -15.20 5.85 3.73
N VAL A 141 -15.84 4.82 4.27
CA VAL A 141 -15.27 3.98 5.32
C VAL A 141 -14.04 3.22 4.79
N SER A 142 -14.10 2.72 3.56
CA SER A 142 -12.93 2.11 2.92
C SER A 142 -11.80 3.10 2.70
N MET A 143 -12.05 4.34 2.28
CA MET A 143 -11.00 5.34 2.11
C MET A 143 -10.31 5.67 3.43
N LEU A 144 -11.07 5.80 4.53
CA LEU A 144 -10.52 5.98 5.88
C LEU A 144 -9.67 4.77 6.30
N ALA A 145 -10.14 3.55 6.01
CA ALA A 145 -9.40 2.33 6.33
C ALA A 145 -8.10 2.21 5.51
N LEU A 146 -8.12 2.56 4.21
CA LEU A 146 -6.91 2.56 3.37
C LEU A 146 -5.89 3.60 3.85
N HIS A 147 -6.35 4.77 4.29
CA HIS A 147 -5.51 5.80 4.90
C HIS A 147 -4.84 5.29 6.17
N ALA A 148 -5.62 4.76 7.12
CA ALA A 148 -5.09 4.22 8.37
C ALA A 148 -4.13 3.04 8.15
N LEU A 149 -4.45 2.15 7.21
CA LEU A 149 -3.62 1.00 6.85
C LEU A 149 -2.27 1.43 6.25
N THR A 150 -2.28 2.43 5.36
CA THR A 150 -1.05 2.79 4.64
C THR A 150 0.01 3.40 5.54
N THR A 151 -0.35 3.92 6.72
CA THR A 151 0.60 4.44 7.71
C THR A 151 1.24 3.36 8.60
N ARG A 152 0.94 2.06 8.37
CA ARG A 152 1.61 0.92 9.02
C ARG A 152 2.20 -0.11 8.04
N PHE A 153 1.75 -0.10 6.79
CA PHE A 153 2.24 -0.98 5.74
C PHE A 153 2.11 -0.28 4.38
N THR A 154 1.10 -0.64 3.61
CA THR A 154 0.78 -0.01 2.33
C THR A 154 -0.66 -0.39 1.97
N ALA A 155 -1.38 0.56 1.41
CA ALA A 155 -2.66 0.32 0.76
C ALA A 155 -2.54 0.20 -0.78
N GLU A 156 -1.31 0.11 -1.32
CA GLU A 156 -1.05 0.16 -2.76
C GLU A 156 -1.73 -0.95 -3.57
N PHE A 157 -1.99 -2.10 -2.96
CA PHE A 157 -2.76 -3.18 -3.58
C PHE A 157 -4.27 -2.97 -3.40
N ALA A 158 -4.66 -2.51 -2.21
CA ALA A 158 -6.06 -2.45 -1.80
C ALA A 158 -6.84 -1.30 -2.43
N ILE A 159 -6.16 -0.18 -2.77
CA ILE A 159 -6.79 0.96 -3.45
C ILE A 159 -7.10 0.66 -4.94
N ARG A 160 -6.45 -0.35 -5.53
CA ARG A 160 -6.51 -0.57 -6.99
C ARG A 160 -7.89 -1.00 -7.48
N PRO A 161 -8.62 -1.89 -6.79
CA PRO A 161 -9.99 -2.18 -7.20
C PRO A 161 -10.90 -0.95 -7.21
N PHE A 162 -10.74 -0.02 -6.25
CA PHE A 162 -11.45 1.27 -6.25
C PHE A 162 -11.05 2.13 -7.46
N LEU A 163 -9.76 2.19 -7.81
CA LEU A 163 -9.30 2.89 -9.02
C LEU A 163 -9.84 2.25 -10.32
N ILE A 164 -10.15 0.96 -10.31
CA ILE A 164 -10.73 0.24 -11.46
C ILE A 164 -12.24 0.50 -11.55
N GLN A 165 -12.97 0.31 -10.45
CA GLN A 165 -14.43 0.32 -10.45
C GLN A 165 -15.04 1.70 -10.21
N GLN A 166 -14.32 2.57 -9.51
CA GLN A 166 -14.79 3.87 -9.03
C GLN A 166 -13.72 4.94 -9.29
N GLN A 167 -13.13 4.93 -10.49
CA GLN A 167 -11.91 5.67 -10.84
C GLN A 167 -11.98 7.16 -10.46
N GLN A 168 -13.02 7.88 -10.91
CA GLN A 168 -13.14 9.32 -10.69
C GLN A 168 -13.18 9.66 -9.20
N ARG A 169 -14.11 9.04 -8.47
CA ARG A 169 -14.28 9.26 -7.02
C ARG A 169 -13.02 8.92 -6.23
N THR A 170 -12.33 7.84 -6.61
CA THR A 170 -11.07 7.43 -5.98
C THR A 170 -9.96 8.45 -6.27
N LEU A 171 -9.87 8.97 -7.50
CA LEU A 171 -8.90 10.01 -7.84
C LEU A 171 -9.19 11.34 -7.12
N GLU A 172 -10.45 11.69 -6.86
CA GLU A 172 -10.81 12.86 -6.04
C GLU A 172 -10.30 12.70 -4.60
N GLN A 173 -10.42 11.52 -4.00
CA GLN A 173 -9.84 11.24 -2.68
C GLN A 173 -8.30 11.25 -2.71
N VAL A 174 -7.69 10.63 -3.72
CA VAL A 174 -6.23 10.61 -3.89
C VAL A 174 -5.68 12.03 -4.06
N ASN A 175 -6.35 12.89 -4.82
CA ASN A 175 -5.95 14.30 -4.98
C ASN A 175 -6.07 15.11 -3.69
N ARG A 176 -6.92 14.72 -2.73
CA ARG A 176 -6.93 15.32 -1.38
C ARG A 176 -5.72 14.85 -0.56
N TRP A 177 -5.29 13.61 -0.74
CA TRP A 177 -4.19 12.99 0.01
C TRP A 177 -2.78 13.39 -0.46
N VAL A 178 -2.62 14.01 -1.63
CA VAL A 178 -1.29 14.45 -2.11
C VAL A 178 -0.62 15.50 -1.21
N THR A 179 -1.38 16.17 -0.36
CA THR A 179 -0.85 17.14 0.63
C THR A 179 -0.91 16.63 2.07
N ASP A 180 -1.17 15.33 2.27
CA ASP A 180 -1.24 14.75 3.61
C ASP A 180 0.11 14.91 4.34
N PRO A 181 0.14 15.24 5.65
CA PRO A 181 1.39 15.37 6.38
C PRO A 181 2.20 14.06 6.42
N ASN A 182 1.53 12.91 6.34
CA ASN A 182 2.19 11.61 6.41
C ASN A 182 2.76 11.19 5.03
N PRO A 183 4.09 10.95 4.93
CA PRO A 183 4.71 10.55 3.67
C PRO A 183 4.21 9.22 3.12
N HIS A 184 3.70 8.31 3.96
CA HIS A 184 3.12 7.05 3.51
C HIS A 184 1.83 7.27 2.70
N VAL A 185 1.01 8.23 3.12
CA VAL A 185 -0.23 8.59 2.43
C VAL A 185 0.06 9.30 1.11
N ARG A 186 1.00 10.25 1.10
CA ARG A 186 1.46 10.88 -0.15
C ARG A 186 2.07 9.87 -1.12
N ARG A 187 2.87 8.93 -0.61
CA ARG A 187 3.43 7.83 -1.43
C ARG A 187 2.33 6.94 -1.99
N LEU A 188 1.28 6.62 -1.23
CA LEU A 188 0.14 5.85 -1.73
C LEU A 188 -0.51 6.51 -2.95
N CYS A 189 -0.61 7.84 -2.98
CA CYS A 189 -1.20 8.59 -4.09
C CYS A 189 -0.49 8.29 -5.42
N SER A 190 0.85 8.30 -5.40
CA SER A 190 1.65 7.93 -6.57
C SER A 190 1.66 6.42 -6.78
N GLU A 191 1.95 5.63 -5.75
CA GLU A 191 2.21 4.19 -5.87
C GLU A 191 0.97 3.40 -6.23
N GLY A 192 -0.14 3.64 -5.54
CA GLY A 192 -1.42 2.97 -5.76
C GLY A 192 -1.97 3.20 -7.16
N ALA A 193 -1.69 4.39 -7.74
CA ALA A 193 -2.09 4.76 -9.09
C ALA A 193 -1.11 4.33 -10.20
N ARG A 194 -0.01 3.63 -9.87
CA ARG A 194 0.95 3.16 -10.89
C ARG A 194 0.27 2.25 -11.92
N PRO A 195 0.45 2.48 -13.24
CA PRO A 195 -0.16 1.64 -14.28
C PRO A 195 0.27 0.17 -14.19
N ARG A 196 1.55 -0.07 -13.88
CA ARG A 196 2.22 -1.39 -13.91
C ARG A 196 2.91 -1.74 -12.58
N LEU A 197 2.21 -1.55 -11.46
CA LEU A 197 2.71 -1.88 -10.13
C LEU A 197 3.11 -3.37 -10.04
N PRO A 198 4.32 -3.72 -9.56
CA PRO A 198 4.69 -5.10 -9.30
C PRO A 198 3.73 -5.76 -8.30
N TRP A 199 3.35 -7.02 -8.56
CA TRP A 199 2.41 -7.82 -7.76
C TRP A 199 0.98 -7.27 -7.65
N GLY A 200 0.74 -6.01 -8.02
CA GLY A 200 -0.59 -5.42 -8.13
C GLY A 200 -1.27 -5.70 -9.47
N THR A 201 -2.59 -5.67 -9.48
CA THR A 201 -3.40 -5.74 -10.71
C THR A 201 -3.07 -4.57 -11.64
N ARG A 202 -2.75 -4.80 -12.91
CA ARG A 202 -2.49 -3.71 -13.88
C ARG A 202 -3.72 -2.79 -13.99
N LEU A 203 -3.51 -1.48 -13.95
CA LEU A 203 -4.59 -0.49 -14.20
C LEU A 203 -4.65 -0.22 -15.69
N ALA A 204 -5.47 -1.00 -16.41
CA ALA A 204 -5.53 -0.94 -17.88
C ALA A 204 -5.93 0.45 -18.38
N SER A 205 -6.84 1.15 -17.69
CA SER A 205 -7.22 2.53 -18.01
C SER A 205 -6.03 3.48 -17.98
N PHE A 206 -5.19 3.41 -16.93
CA PHE A 206 -4.00 4.26 -16.81
C PHE A 206 -2.82 3.83 -17.68
N VAL A 207 -2.80 2.57 -18.13
CA VAL A 207 -1.86 2.14 -19.19
C VAL A 207 -2.29 2.74 -20.53
N ALA A 208 -3.59 2.75 -20.84
CA ALA A 208 -4.11 3.32 -22.08
C ALA A 208 -3.98 4.85 -22.11
N ASP A 209 -4.38 5.52 -21.03
CA ASP A 209 -4.30 6.96 -20.86
C ASP A 209 -3.78 7.33 -19.46
N PRO A 210 -2.52 7.79 -19.33
CA PRO A 210 -1.96 8.19 -18.05
C PRO A 210 -2.38 9.60 -17.60
N THR A 211 -3.10 10.36 -18.43
CA THR A 211 -3.50 11.75 -18.15
C THR A 211 -4.13 11.94 -16.77
N PRO A 212 -5.02 11.05 -16.26
CA PRO A 212 -5.64 11.22 -14.95
C PRO A 212 -4.66 11.20 -13.77
N THR A 213 -3.48 10.59 -13.91
CA THR A 213 -2.49 10.51 -12.82
C THR A 213 -1.41 11.58 -12.90
N LEU A 214 -1.27 12.28 -14.04
CA LEU A 214 -0.26 13.34 -14.19
C LEU A 214 -0.35 14.46 -13.16
N PRO A 215 -1.53 14.96 -12.75
CA PRO A 215 -1.63 15.98 -11.70
C PRO A 215 -1.04 15.53 -10.37
N ILE A 216 -1.19 14.25 -10.02
CA ILE A 216 -0.60 13.67 -8.79
C ILE A 216 0.93 13.72 -8.88
N LEU A 217 1.49 13.31 -10.02
CA LEU A 217 2.94 13.30 -10.22
C LEU A 217 3.52 14.71 -10.22
N GLU A 218 2.82 15.67 -10.84
CA GLU A 218 3.22 17.08 -10.86
C GLU A 218 3.26 17.66 -9.44
N ARG A 219 2.28 17.31 -8.58
CA ARG A 219 2.22 17.78 -7.19
C ARG A 219 3.29 17.16 -6.29
N LEU A 220 3.69 15.92 -6.55
CA LEU A 220 4.64 15.16 -5.72
C LEU A 220 6.09 15.17 -6.24
N LYS A 221 6.36 15.82 -7.38
CA LYS A 221 7.68 15.80 -8.03
C LYS A 221 8.82 16.36 -7.16
N GLU A 222 8.51 17.31 -6.28
CA GLU A 222 9.42 17.97 -5.34
C GLU A 222 9.12 17.57 -3.87
N ASP A 223 8.44 16.44 -3.63
CA ASP A 223 8.13 16.00 -2.26
C ASP A 223 9.40 15.92 -1.40
N PRO A 224 9.43 16.39 -0.14
CA PRO A 224 10.63 16.33 0.70
C PRO A 224 11.08 14.89 1.01
N SER A 225 10.19 13.91 0.94
CA SER A 225 10.52 12.50 1.19
C SER A 225 11.07 11.80 -0.05
N LEU A 226 12.30 11.26 0.05
CA LEU A 226 12.89 10.43 -1.01
C LEU A 226 12.02 9.18 -1.32
N TYR A 227 11.34 8.64 -0.30
CA TYR A 227 10.41 7.52 -0.45
C TYR A 227 9.25 7.86 -1.41
N VAL A 228 8.66 9.06 -1.28
CA VAL A 228 7.62 9.56 -2.19
C VAL A 228 8.21 9.83 -3.58
N ARG A 229 9.32 10.57 -3.69
CA ARG A 229 9.96 10.87 -4.99
C ARG A 229 10.34 9.61 -5.77
N ARG A 230 10.77 8.55 -5.07
CA ARG A 230 11.06 7.24 -5.68
C ARG A 230 9.81 6.59 -6.27
N SER A 231 8.67 6.71 -5.61
CA SER A 231 7.38 6.27 -6.16
C SER A 231 7.03 7.03 -7.43
N VAL A 232 7.12 8.37 -7.41
CA VAL A 232 6.83 9.22 -8.59
C VAL A 232 7.73 8.83 -9.77
N ALA A 233 9.03 8.65 -9.53
CA ALA A 233 9.95 8.21 -10.58
C ALA A 233 9.64 6.79 -11.10
N ASN A 234 9.21 5.87 -10.25
CA ASN A 234 8.78 4.54 -10.70
C ASN A 234 7.46 4.60 -11.47
N HIS A 235 6.54 5.49 -11.10
CA HIS A 235 5.30 5.73 -11.82
C HIS A 235 5.58 6.28 -13.23
N LEU A 236 6.43 7.29 -13.36
CA LEU A 236 6.90 7.78 -14.66
C LEU A 236 7.59 6.67 -15.47
N GLY A 237 8.42 5.85 -14.82
CA GLY A 237 9.08 4.71 -15.45
C GLY A 237 8.10 3.64 -15.94
N ASP A 238 6.94 3.48 -15.31
CA ASP A 238 5.86 2.62 -15.78
C ASP A 238 5.13 3.23 -16.98
N ILE A 239 4.83 4.53 -16.95
CA ILE A 239 4.22 5.26 -18.08
C ILE A 239 5.15 5.20 -19.31
N ALA A 240 6.46 5.35 -19.12
CA ALA A 240 7.45 5.38 -20.21
C ALA A 240 7.52 4.07 -21.02
N LYS A 241 6.96 2.96 -20.52
CA LYS A 241 6.88 1.69 -21.25
C LYS A 241 5.87 1.74 -22.40
N ASP A 242 4.86 2.57 -22.30
CA ASP A 242 3.77 2.70 -23.29
C ASP A 242 3.72 4.11 -23.90
N HIS A 243 4.08 5.15 -23.13
CA HIS A 243 4.05 6.56 -23.50
C HIS A 243 5.41 7.25 -23.27
N PRO A 244 6.50 6.80 -23.92
CA PRO A 244 7.85 7.32 -23.67
C PRO A 244 7.98 8.81 -23.96
N ASP A 245 7.38 9.30 -25.04
CA ASP A 245 7.49 10.71 -25.43
C ASP A 245 6.83 11.67 -24.44
N LEU A 246 5.71 11.26 -23.83
CA LEU A 246 5.06 12.02 -22.77
C LEU A 246 5.99 12.18 -21.56
N VAL A 247 6.64 11.09 -21.13
CA VAL A 247 7.54 11.11 -19.98
C VAL A 247 8.79 11.94 -20.29
N TYR A 248 9.37 11.78 -21.47
CA TYR A 248 10.54 12.56 -21.87
C TYR A 248 10.23 14.06 -21.97
N ALA A 249 9.12 14.43 -22.59
CA ALA A 249 8.67 15.82 -22.65
C ALA A 249 8.41 16.40 -21.25
N THR A 250 7.83 15.61 -20.34
CA THR A 250 7.62 15.99 -18.93
C THR A 250 8.95 16.24 -18.21
N CYS A 251 9.91 15.33 -18.31
CA CYS A 251 11.23 15.50 -17.71
C CYS A 251 12.00 16.70 -18.28
N GLU A 252 11.96 16.89 -19.61
CA GLU A 252 12.60 18.04 -20.28
C GLU A 252 11.94 19.36 -19.88
N ARG A 253 10.60 19.39 -19.72
CA ARG A 253 9.88 20.55 -19.18
C ARG A 253 10.35 20.88 -17.77
N TRP A 254 10.35 19.90 -16.86
CA TRP A 254 10.80 20.11 -15.48
C TRP A 254 12.25 20.59 -15.38
N LEU A 255 13.15 20.10 -16.23
CA LEU A 255 14.53 20.62 -16.28
C LEU A 255 14.58 22.09 -16.72
N ARG A 256 13.79 22.49 -17.73
CA ARG A 256 13.71 23.88 -18.20
C ARG A 256 13.11 24.83 -17.17
N GLU A 257 12.19 24.34 -16.34
CA GLU A 257 11.55 25.09 -15.25
C GLU A 257 12.45 25.28 -14.02
N GLY A 258 13.68 24.74 -14.03
CA GLY A 258 14.64 24.90 -12.92
C GLY A 258 14.52 23.81 -11.86
N ALA A 259 14.60 22.54 -12.27
CA ALA A 259 14.54 21.40 -11.37
C ALA A 259 15.58 21.46 -10.22
N SER A 260 15.10 21.26 -8.98
CA SER A 260 15.95 21.13 -7.80
C SER A 260 16.86 19.90 -7.88
N ALA A 261 17.82 19.75 -6.95
CA ALA A 261 18.64 18.54 -6.85
C ALA A 261 17.78 17.26 -6.65
N ASP A 262 16.65 17.40 -5.94
CA ASP A 262 15.72 16.32 -5.65
C ASP A 262 14.90 15.92 -6.88
N LEU A 263 14.38 16.89 -7.63
CA LEU A 263 13.69 16.63 -8.89
C LEU A 263 14.65 16.13 -9.97
N GLN A 264 15.88 16.62 -10.00
CA GLN A 264 16.94 16.07 -10.84
C GLN A 264 17.21 14.59 -10.52
N TRP A 265 17.28 14.21 -9.24
CA TRP A 265 17.39 12.80 -8.85
C TRP A 265 16.21 11.96 -9.36
N LEU A 266 14.99 12.46 -9.18
CA LEU A 266 13.76 11.82 -9.63
C LEU A 266 13.77 11.60 -11.15
N ILE A 267 14.10 12.65 -11.92
CA ILE A 267 14.18 12.62 -13.40
C ILE A 267 15.18 11.56 -13.85
N ARG A 268 16.38 11.53 -13.24
CA ARG A 268 17.37 10.49 -13.55
C ARG A 268 16.74 9.12 -13.30
N HIS A 269 16.16 8.89 -12.12
CA HIS A 269 15.57 7.60 -11.76
C HIS A 269 14.44 7.17 -12.71
N ALA A 270 13.58 8.09 -13.13
CA ALA A 270 12.45 7.83 -14.03
C ALA A 270 12.89 7.24 -15.38
N VAL A 271 13.95 7.80 -15.99
CA VAL A 271 14.41 7.38 -17.33
C VAL A 271 15.57 6.36 -17.29
N ARG A 272 15.85 5.75 -16.13
CA ARG A 272 17.02 4.88 -15.92
C ARG A 272 17.06 3.64 -16.83
N TYR A 273 15.92 2.99 -17.05
CA TYR A 273 15.87 1.76 -17.85
C TYR A 273 16.02 2.04 -19.34
N PRO A 274 15.29 2.99 -19.94
CA PRO A 274 15.57 3.39 -21.32
C PRO A 274 17.02 3.85 -21.55
N ALA A 275 17.59 4.61 -20.61
CA ALA A 275 18.99 5.03 -20.70
C ALA A 275 19.97 3.84 -20.62
N LYS A 276 19.74 2.87 -19.72
CA LYS A 276 20.52 1.61 -19.66
C LYS A 276 20.40 0.81 -20.96
N GLY A 277 19.26 0.89 -21.64
CA GLY A 277 19.02 0.31 -22.96
C GLY A 277 19.58 1.13 -24.14
N GLY A 278 20.34 2.20 -23.89
CA GLY A 278 20.97 3.00 -24.95
C GLY A 278 20.07 4.04 -25.62
N ASN A 279 18.86 4.31 -25.10
CA ASN A 279 17.98 5.32 -25.68
C ASN A 279 18.62 6.72 -25.62
N ALA A 280 18.86 7.33 -26.78
CA ALA A 280 19.60 8.59 -26.90
C ALA A 280 18.92 9.77 -26.20
N ARG A 281 17.58 9.88 -26.26
CA ARG A 281 16.82 10.95 -25.60
C ARG A 281 16.87 10.80 -24.08
N ALA A 282 16.68 9.59 -23.56
CA ALA A 282 16.81 9.28 -22.15
C ALA A 282 18.22 9.54 -21.60
N LEU A 283 19.27 9.23 -22.37
CA LEU A 283 20.66 9.54 -22.03
C LEU A 283 20.90 11.05 -21.93
N LYS A 284 20.42 11.83 -22.91
CA LYS A 284 20.50 13.30 -22.88
C LYS A 284 19.79 13.88 -21.66
N ILE A 285 18.58 13.42 -21.35
CA ILE A 285 17.82 13.84 -20.15
C ILE A 285 18.60 13.51 -18.88
N ARG A 286 19.12 12.29 -18.75
CA ARG A 286 19.92 11.89 -17.56
C ARG A 286 21.18 12.73 -17.39
N SER A 287 21.86 13.08 -18.48
CA SER A 287 23.05 13.92 -18.45
C SER A 287 22.71 15.36 -18.04
N ALA A 288 21.66 15.95 -18.62
CA ALA A 288 21.19 17.28 -18.24
C ALA A 288 20.78 17.34 -16.75
N ALA A 289 20.13 16.29 -16.26
CA ALA A 289 19.71 16.17 -14.87
C ALA A 289 20.84 15.82 -13.88
N LYS A 290 22.11 15.63 -14.30
CA LYS A 290 23.23 15.50 -13.36
C LYS A 290 23.72 16.86 -12.82
N GLY A 291 23.28 17.96 -13.42
CA GLY A 291 23.88 19.28 -13.22
C GLY A 291 25.26 19.38 -13.89
N LYS A 292 25.69 20.59 -14.22
CA LYS A 292 27.12 20.83 -14.46
C LYS A 292 27.81 20.69 -13.10
N VAL A 293 28.86 19.87 -13.03
CA VAL A 293 29.84 19.99 -11.94
C VAL A 293 30.37 21.42 -12.05
N VAL A 294 29.99 22.28 -11.11
CA VAL A 294 30.60 23.62 -10.96
C VAL A 294 31.96 23.42 -10.32
#